data_AF-A0A925FF92-F1
#
_entry.id   AF-A0A925FF92-F1
#
_cell.length_a   1.000
_cell.length_b   1.000
_cell.length_c   1.000
_cell.angle_alpha   90.00
_cell.angle_beta   90.00
_cell.angle_gamma   90.00
#
_symmetry.space_group_name_H-M   'P 1'
#
loop_
_entity.id
_entity.type
_entity.pdbx_description
1 polymer ?
#
loop_
_entity_poly.entity_id
_entity_poly.type
_entity_poly.pdbx_seq_one_letter_code
_entity_poly.pdbx_strand_id
1 'polypeptide(L)'
;MLRRTFPLLFAGAMLLSVAAAPAPDEAPVADAVMKRDTARVRLLIKQGADVNAAQGDGMTALHWAAALGDADLAKMLVFAGARVEAATRNGNYTPLHLAARSGRVAAVRALVDVGANVNAATTSGGATPLHLAAA
;
A
#
# COMPACT_ATOMS: atom_id res chain seq x y z
N MET A 1 -15.39 -2.13 -68.09
CA MET A 1 -14.69 -3.27 -67.46
C MET A 1 -13.78 -2.67 -66.40
N LEU A 2 -13.86 -2.88 -65.09
CA LEU A 2 -14.46 -3.90 -64.23
C LEU A 2 -14.83 -3.22 -62.89
N ARG A 3 -15.96 -3.60 -62.29
CA ARG A 3 -16.29 -3.32 -60.90
C ARG A 3 -15.25 -3.95 -59.97
N ARG A 4 -14.88 -3.28 -58.88
CA ARG A 4 -14.50 -3.95 -57.63
C ARG A 4 -15.14 -3.23 -56.45
N THR A 5 -15.95 -4.01 -55.74
CA THR A 5 -16.74 -3.69 -54.56
C THR A 5 -16.22 -4.49 -53.38
N PHE A 6 -16.16 -3.83 -52.19
CA PHE A 6 -16.14 -4.35 -50.79
C PHE A 6 -14.94 -5.21 -50.31
N PRO A 7 -14.69 -5.34 -48.97
CA PRO A 7 -15.47 -4.90 -47.80
C PRO A 7 -14.71 -4.18 -46.66
N LEU A 8 -15.52 -3.73 -45.69
CA LEU A 8 -15.20 -3.31 -44.33
C LEU A 8 -14.12 -4.16 -43.63
N LEU A 9 -13.15 -3.52 -42.98
CA LEU A 9 -12.35 -4.12 -41.92
C LEU A 9 -12.34 -3.19 -40.70
N PHE A 10 -13.15 -3.61 -39.74
CA PHE A 10 -12.99 -3.47 -38.30
C PHE A 10 -12.52 -2.11 -37.76
N ALA A 11 -13.50 -1.42 -37.20
CA ALA A 11 -13.33 -0.58 -36.03
C ALA A 11 -12.53 -1.34 -34.95
N GLY A 12 -11.22 -1.17 -34.96
CA GLY A 12 -10.39 -1.38 -33.78
C GLY A 12 -10.58 -0.19 -32.86
N ALA A 13 -11.75 -0.11 -32.20
CA ALA A 13 -11.85 0.65 -30.97
C ALA A 13 -10.94 -0.07 -29.97
N MET A 14 -9.66 0.32 -29.96
CA MET A 14 -8.80 0.13 -28.81
C MET A 14 -9.53 0.85 -27.68
N LEU A 15 -10.38 0.11 -26.96
CA LEU A 15 -10.84 0.49 -25.64
C LEU A 15 -9.58 0.56 -24.80
N LEU A 16 -8.89 1.69 -24.91
CA LEU A 16 -8.06 2.22 -23.86
C LEU A 16 -9.06 2.34 -22.71
N SER A 17 -9.10 1.30 -21.88
CA SER A 17 -9.76 1.39 -20.59
C SER A 17 -9.03 2.53 -19.92
N VAL A 18 -9.64 3.72 -19.99
CA VAL A 18 -9.42 4.76 -19.01
C VAL A 18 -9.87 4.08 -17.74
N ALA A 19 -8.94 3.42 -17.06
CA ALA A 19 -9.04 3.26 -15.64
C ALA A 19 -9.12 4.72 -15.17
N ALA A 20 -10.34 5.16 -14.87
CA ALA A 20 -10.54 6.41 -14.17
C ALA A 20 -9.53 6.41 -13.03
N ALA A 21 -8.69 7.45 -12.96
CA ALA A 21 -7.76 7.58 -11.86
C ALA A 21 -8.58 7.40 -10.56
N PRO A 22 -8.16 6.51 -9.65
CA PRO A 22 -8.92 6.24 -8.44
C PRO A 22 -9.19 7.56 -7.70
N ALA A 23 -10.38 7.70 -7.14
CA ALA A 23 -10.76 8.88 -6.38
C ALA A 23 -9.71 9.15 -5.26
N PRO A 24 -9.50 10.41 -4.85
CA PRO A 24 -8.40 10.80 -3.94
C PRO A 24 -8.42 10.14 -2.53
N ASP A 25 -9.42 9.32 -2.25
CA ASP A 25 -9.67 8.52 -1.04
C ASP A 25 -9.74 7.01 -1.30
N GLU A 26 -9.65 6.57 -2.56
CA GLU A 26 -9.54 5.16 -2.93
C GLU A 26 -8.09 4.72 -2.73
N ALA A 27 -7.78 4.23 -1.54
CA ALA A 27 -6.55 3.49 -1.26
C ALA A 27 -6.84 1.98 -1.37
N PRO A 28 -7.13 1.42 -2.57
CA PRO A 28 -7.71 0.08 -2.70
C PRO A 28 -6.77 -1.00 -2.18
N VAL A 29 -5.46 -0.79 -2.27
CA VAL A 29 -4.47 -1.70 -1.69
C VAL A 29 -4.55 -1.65 -0.16
N ALA A 30 -4.60 -0.45 0.43
CA ALA A 30 -4.75 -0.30 1.89
C ALA A 30 -6.07 -0.90 2.40
N ASP A 31 -7.18 -0.68 1.69
CA ASP A 31 -8.49 -1.24 2.02
C ASP A 31 -8.49 -2.77 1.96
N ALA A 32 -7.83 -3.36 0.95
CA ALA A 32 -7.71 -4.80 0.82
C ALA A 32 -6.85 -5.40 1.94
N VAL A 33 -5.74 -4.75 2.33
CA VAL A 33 -4.93 -5.18 3.47
C VAL A 33 -5.71 -5.08 4.78
N MET A 34 -6.42 -3.97 5.01
CA MET A 34 -7.26 -3.75 6.19
C MET A 34 -8.33 -4.85 6.32
N LYS A 35 -8.94 -5.26 5.18
CA LYS A 35 -9.91 -6.37 5.10
C LYS A 35 -9.26 -7.76 5.09
N ARG A 36 -7.92 -7.85 5.12
CA ARG A 36 -7.11 -9.08 5.07
C ARG A 36 -7.34 -9.91 3.80
N ASP A 37 -7.70 -9.26 2.69
CA ASP A 37 -7.91 -9.89 1.38
C ASP A 37 -6.62 -9.89 0.56
N THR A 38 -5.73 -10.85 0.87
CA THR A 38 -4.42 -10.96 0.21
C THR A 38 -4.51 -11.28 -1.28
N ALA A 39 -5.55 -11.98 -1.72
CA ALA A 39 -5.77 -12.26 -3.14
C ALA A 39 -6.05 -10.96 -3.90
N ARG A 40 -6.89 -10.09 -3.33
CA ARG A 40 -7.17 -8.78 -3.92
C ARG A 40 -5.98 -7.84 -3.86
N VAL A 41 -5.17 -7.86 -2.80
CA VAL A 41 -3.90 -7.10 -2.74
C VAL A 41 -2.99 -7.46 -3.93
N ARG A 42 -2.78 -8.76 -4.18
CA ARG A 42 -1.94 -9.22 -5.30
C ARG A 42 -2.50 -8.81 -6.66
N LEU A 43 -3.82 -8.92 -6.84
CA LEU A 43 -4.48 -8.51 -8.06
C LEU A 43 -4.30 -7.00 -8.32
N LEU A 44 -4.54 -6.17 -7.32
CA LEU A 44 -4.43 -4.71 -7.42
C LEU A 44 -3.01 -4.27 -7.75
N ILE A 45 -1.99 -4.83 -7.07
CA ILE A 45 -0.58 -4.55 -7.38
C ILE A 45 -0.24 -4.95 -8.81
N LYS A 46 -0.70 -6.13 -9.27
CA LYS A 46 -0.49 -6.58 -10.66
C LYS A 46 -1.15 -5.66 -11.69
N GLN A 47 -2.26 -5.02 -11.33
CA GLN A 47 -2.98 -4.05 -12.17
C GLN A 47 -2.36 -2.64 -12.12
N GLY A 48 -1.28 -2.44 -11.36
CA GLY A 48 -0.60 -1.14 -11.27
C GLY A 48 -1.26 -0.16 -10.32
N ALA A 49 -2.07 -0.63 -9.35
CA ALA A 49 -2.59 0.23 -8.30
C ALA A 49 -1.45 0.86 -7.49
N ASP A 50 -1.61 2.13 -7.10
CA ASP A 50 -0.62 2.80 -6.26
C ASP A 50 -0.59 2.17 -4.86
N VAL A 51 0.50 1.48 -4.55
CA VAL A 51 0.73 0.83 -3.25
C VAL A 51 0.87 1.84 -2.10
N ASN A 52 1.20 3.10 -2.42
CA ASN A 52 1.38 4.19 -1.47
C ASN A 52 0.13 5.07 -1.30
N ALA A 53 -0.95 4.77 -2.02
CA ALA A 53 -2.24 5.42 -1.79
C ALA A 53 -2.64 5.23 -0.33
N ALA A 54 -2.99 6.35 0.31
CA ALA A 54 -3.26 6.41 1.73
C ALA A 54 -4.75 6.72 1.96
N GLN A 55 -5.32 6.09 2.99
CA GLN A 55 -6.68 6.37 3.43
C GLN A 55 -6.79 7.79 4.04
N GLY A 56 -8.02 8.16 4.39
CA GLY A 56 -8.35 9.49 4.91
C GLY A 56 -7.57 9.95 6.14
N ASP A 57 -6.91 9.07 6.90
CA ASP A 57 -6.05 9.40 8.05
C ASP A 57 -4.54 9.32 7.75
N GLY A 58 -4.17 9.01 6.50
CA GLY A 58 -2.80 8.77 6.06
C GLY A 58 -2.33 7.32 6.21
N MET A 59 -3.19 6.39 6.63
CA MET A 59 -2.85 4.96 6.67
C MET A 59 -2.63 4.40 5.25
N THR A 60 -1.47 3.82 5.02
CA THR A 60 -1.15 3.09 3.79
C THR A 60 -1.30 1.58 3.99
N ALA A 61 -1.21 0.82 2.90
CA ALA A 61 -1.18 -0.64 2.96
C ALA A 61 -0.09 -1.18 3.90
N LEU A 62 1.09 -0.56 3.93
CA LEU A 62 2.20 -1.00 4.77
C LEU A 62 1.93 -0.75 6.26
N HIS A 63 1.23 0.33 6.61
CA HIS A 63 0.78 0.58 7.98
C HIS A 63 -0.14 -0.54 8.49
N TRP A 64 -1.11 -0.94 7.67
CA TRP A 64 -2.02 -2.03 8.03
C TRP A 64 -1.32 -3.38 8.15
N ALA A 65 -0.45 -3.73 7.18
CA ALA A 65 0.31 -4.97 7.25
C ALA A 65 1.16 -5.04 8.53
N ALA A 66 1.78 -3.92 8.90
CA ALA A 66 2.57 -3.77 10.11
C ALA A 66 1.73 -3.95 11.39
N ALA A 67 0.59 -3.26 11.51
CA ALA A 67 -0.32 -3.35 12.67
C ALA A 67 -0.94 -4.76 12.82
N LEU A 68 -1.26 -5.41 11.70
CA LEU A 68 -1.79 -6.77 11.66
C LEU A 68 -0.71 -7.83 11.93
N GLY A 69 0.57 -7.47 11.83
CA GLY A 69 1.70 -8.37 12.04
C GLY A 69 2.01 -9.30 10.86
N ASP A 70 1.51 -8.97 9.66
CA ASP A 70 1.70 -9.75 8.46
C ASP A 70 3.05 -9.40 7.80
N ALA A 71 4.09 -10.08 8.27
CA ALA A 71 5.47 -9.84 7.85
C ALA A 71 5.70 -10.13 6.35
N ASP A 72 5.06 -11.17 5.82
CA ASP A 72 5.21 -11.55 4.40
C ASP A 72 4.53 -10.53 3.49
N LEU A 73 3.34 -10.07 3.89
CA LEU A 73 2.65 -9.00 3.19
C LEU A 73 3.42 -7.68 3.26
N ALA A 74 4.00 -7.33 4.42
CA ALA A 74 4.84 -6.14 4.56
C ALA A 74 6.04 -6.18 3.60
N LYS A 75 6.75 -7.30 3.53
CA LYS A 75 7.87 -7.49 2.58
C LYS A 75 7.41 -7.39 1.12
N MET A 76 6.27 -8.00 0.79
CA MET A 76 5.69 -7.93 -0.56
C MET A 76 5.34 -6.50 -0.96
N LEU A 77 4.72 -5.73 -0.05
CA LEU A 77 4.36 -4.33 -0.29
C LEU A 77 5.61 -3.47 -0.51
N VAL A 78 6.66 -3.67 0.29
CA VAL A 78 7.94 -2.96 0.12
C VAL A 78 8.60 -3.32 -1.20
N PHE A 79 8.61 -4.61 -1.59
CA PHE A 79 9.09 -5.03 -2.90
C PHE A 79 8.28 -4.40 -4.05
N ALA A 80 6.97 -4.17 -3.84
CA ALA A 80 6.10 -3.46 -4.78
C ALA A 80 6.26 -1.93 -4.74
N GLY A 81 7.20 -1.38 -3.96
CA GLY A 81 7.50 0.05 -3.90
C GLY A 81 6.80 0.83 -2.77
N ALA A 82 6.30 0.15 -1.74
CA ALA A 82 5.75 0.83 -0.57
C ALA A 82 6.84 1.62 0.19
N ARG A 83 6.52 2.85 0.57
CA ARG A 83 7.39 3.72 1.37
C ARG A 83 7.45 3.20 2.80
N VAL A 84 8.63 2.71 3.19
CA VAL A 84 8.90 2.20 4.54
C VAL A 84 8.67 3.28 5.61
N GLU A 85 9.03 4.53 5.30
CA GLU A 85 8.87 5.70 6.17
C GLU A 85 7.59 6.50 5.87
N ALA A 86 6.56 5.87 5.28
CA ALA A 86 5.25 6.53 5.17
C ALA A 86 4.78 6.96 6.57
N ALA A 87 4.21 8.15 6.68
CA ALA A 87 3.76 8.70 7.95
C ALA A 87 2.25 8.96 7.89
N THR A 88 1.52 8.51 8.91
CA THR A 88 0.10 8.88 9.07
C THR A 88 -0.03 10.39 9.29
N ARG A 89 -1.17 10.96 8.91
CA ARG A 89 -1.42 12.40 9.05
C ARG A 89 -1.47 12.82 10.51
N ASN A 90 -2.04 11.96 11.36
CA ASN A 90 -2.20 12.23 12.77
C ASN A 90 -1.02 11.62 13.53
N GLY A 91 -0.08 12.46 13.95
CA GLY A 91 1.01 12.07 14.84
C GLY A 91 2.27 11.53 14.15
N ASN A 92 2.34 11.49 12.82
CA ASN A 92 3.48 10.94 12.06
C ASN A 92 3.88 9.52 12.49
N TYR A 93 2.89 8.63 12.67
CA TYR A 93 3.20 7.22 12.93
C TYR A 93 3.69 6.59 11.64
N THR A 94 4.81 5.88 11.70
CA THR A 94 5.32 5.04 10.62
C THR A 94 4.79 3.60 10.77
N PRO A 95 4.88 2.74 9.74
CA PRO A 95 4.56 1.32 9.88
C PRO A 95 5.26 0.66 11.07
N LEU A 96 6.53 1.01 11.33
CA LEU A 96 7.30 0.46 12.45
C LEU A 96 6.72 0.86 13.81
N HIS A 97 6.25 2.11 13.96
CA HIS A 97 5.54 2.53 15.18
C HIS A 97 4.30 1.68 15.45
N LEU A 98 3.51 1.39 14.41
CA LEU A 98 2.27 0.61 14.56
C LEU A 98 2.54 -0.87 14.84
N ALA A 99 3.56 -1.46 14.19
CA ALA A 99 3.99 -2.83 14.50
C ALA A 99 4.47 -2.95 15.96
N ALA A 100 5.26 -1.98 16.42
CA ALA A 100 5.79 -1.95 17.78
C ALA A 100 4.67 -1.78 18.82
N ARG A 101 3.79 -0.78 18.63
CA ARG A 101 2.59 -0.56 19.47
C ARG A 101 1.69 -1.79 19.57
N SER A 102 1.61 -2.57 18.49
CA SER A 102 0.75 -3.76 18.42
C SER A 102 1.47 -5.04 18.84
N GLY A 103 2.72 -4.96 19.32
CA GLY A 103 3.53 -6.10 19.76
C GLY A 103 3.85 -7.11 18.64
N ARG A 104 3.82 -6.69 17.38
CA ARG A 104 3.95 -7.58 16.21
C ARG A 104 5.41 -7.86 15.87
N VAL A 105 6.08 -8.71 16.67
CA VAL A 105 7.52 -8.99 16.56
C VAL A 105 7.96 -9.38 15.14
N ALA A 106 7.19 -10.21 14.44
CA ALA A 106 7.54 -10.63 13.07
C ALA A 106 7.53 -9.45 12.08
N ALA A 107 6.53 -8.57 12.17
CA ALA A 107 6.45 -7.37 11.33
C ALA A 107 7.51 -6.33 11.71
N VAL A 108 7.80 -6.16 13.01
CA VAL A 108 8.92 -5.32 13.47
C VAL A 108 10.23 -5.77 12.81
N ARG A 109 10.54 -7.07 12.90
CA ARG A 109 11.75 -7.62 12.25
C ARG A 109 11.75 -7.38 10.75
N ALA A 110 10.65 -7.70 10.07
CA ALA A 110 10.54 -7.50 8.62
C ALA A 110 10.76 -6.04 8.19
N LEU A 111 10.22 -5.08 8.95
CA LEU A 111 10.38 -3.65 8.66
C LEU A 111 11.82 -3.17 8.94
N VAL A 112 12.45 -3.64 10.01
CA VAL A 112 13.86 -3.32 10.30
C VAL A 112 14.78 -3.91 9.23
N ASP A 113 14.53 -5.14 8.78
CA ASP A 113 15.31 -5.81 7.74
C ASP A 113 15.28 -5.05 6.40
N VAL A 114 14.19 -4.33 6.11
CA VAL A 114 14.07 -3.47 4.91
C VAL A 114 14.49 -2.01 5.16
N GLY A 115 15.13 -1.73 6.30
CA GLY A 115 15.75 -0.44 6.58
C GLY A 115 14.83 0.60 7.24
N ALA A 116 13.75 0.18 7.92
CA ALA A 116 12.93 1.12 8.67
C ALA A 116 13.73 1.84 9.77
N ASN A 117 13.49 3.14 9.92
CA ASN A 117 14.15 3.94 10.95
C ASN A 117 13.61 3.59 12.34
N VAL A 118 14.39 2.81 13.09
CA VAL A 118 14.09 2.40 14.48
C VAL A 118 13.97 3.55 15.47
N ASN A 119 14.51 4.73 15.13
CA ASN A 119 14.50 5.93 15.94
C ASN A 119 13.55 7.01 15.38
N ALA A 120 12.68 6.67 14.43
CA ALA A 120 11.66 7.60 13.98
C ALA A 120 10.85 8.10 15.18
N ALA A 121 10.53 9.40 15.21
CA ALA A 121 9.84 10.03 16.32
C ALA A 121 8.51 10.60 15.85
N THR A 122 7.43 10.30 16.57
CA THR A 122 6.11 10.90 16.35
C THR A 122 6.13 12.40 16.64
N THR A 123 5.21 13.15 16.04
CA THR A 123 5.07 14.58 16.34
C THR A 123 4.43 14.83 17.71
N SER A 124 3.64 13.88 18.20
CA SER A 124 3.02 13.94 19.52
C SER A 124 3.99 13.41 20.58
N GLY A 125 4.87 14.28 21.07
CA GLY A 125 5.75 13.97 22.21
C GLY A 125 6.99 13.15 21.88
N GLY A 126 7.31 12.93 20.59
CA GLY A 126 8.56 12.27 20.19
C GLY A 126 8.62 10.78 20.56
N ALA A 127 7.47 10.11 20.63
CA ALA A 127 7.44 8.68 20.90
C ALA A 127 8.14 7.94 19.75
N THR A 128 9.07 7.03 20.08
CA THR A 128 9.73 6.16 19.12
C THR A 128 9.00 4.82 19.07
N PRO A 129 9.29 3.94 18.09
CA PRO A 129 8.78 2.58 18.10
C PRO A 129 9.03 1.86 19.44
N LEU A 130 10.20 2.07 20.07
CA LEU A 130 10.52 1.48 21.36
C LEU A 130 9.64 2.03 22.50
N HIS A 131 9.38 3.35 22.54
CA HIS A 131 8.46 3.93 23.52
C HIS A 131 7.06 3.32 23.40
N LEU A 132 6.58 3.10 22.17
CA LEU A 132 5.25 2.54 21.93
C LEU A 132 5.16 1.03 22.20
N ALA A 133 6.27 0.29 22.15
CA ALA A 133 6.29 -1.14 22.49
C ALA A 133 6.17 -1.41 23.99
N ALA A 134 6.44 -0.41 24.83
CA ALA A 134 6.40 -0.50 26.28
C ALA A 134 5.11 0.07 26.91
N ALA A 135 4.21 0.63 26.09
CA ALA A 135 2.95 1.25 26.50
C ALA A 135 1.79 0.24 26.49
#